data_AF-A0A7V9UCH5-F1
#
_entry.id   AF-A0A7V9UCH5-F1
#
_cell.length_a   1.000
_cell.length_b   1.000
_cell.length_c   1.000
_cell.angle_alpha   90.00
_cell.angle_beta   90.00
_cell.angle_gamma   90.00
#
_symmetry.space_group_name_H-M   'P 1'
#
loop_
_entity.id
_entity.type
_entity.pdbx_description
1 polymer ?
#
loop_
_entity_poly.entity_id
_entity_poly.type
_entity_poly.pdbx_seq_one_letter_code
_entity_poly.pdbx_strand_id
1 'polypeptide(L)'
;MKGEFQQLAAAPTGYDPETEKFTAVGIASVTGDLAGFWVEHLKFTIDPLTGNAKGTSDQTFYGRASDGTSGTLRVFERIVTIDGATHVSHAEGKILGGTGDWKKSSGYYWADGFLAGPTGVGDWCANWVRPRRG
;
A
#
# COMPACT_ATOMS: atom_id res chain seq x y z
N MET A 1 7.78 -12.31 3.99
CA MET A 1 6.34 -12.55 3.79
C MET A 1 5.96 -12.04 2.42
N LYS A 2 5.00 -12.69 1.77
CA LYS A 2 4.56 -12.36 0.43
C LYS A 2 3.08 -12.67 0.23
N GLY A 3 2.51 -12.11 -0.82
CA GLY A 3 1.17 -12.41 -1.23
C GLY A 3 0.71 -11.55 -2.38
N GLU A 4 -0.60 -11.57 -2.60
CA GLU A 4 -1.26 -10.86 -3.69
C GLU A 4 -2.18 -9.78 -3.11
N PHE A 5 -2.43 -8.75 -3.90
CA PHE A 5 -3.45 -7.74 -3.61
C PHE A 5 -4.42 -7.55 -4.78
N GLN A 6 -5.64 -7.15 -4.44
CA GLN A 6 -6.59 -6.58 -5.37
C GLN A 6 -7.00 -5.21 -4.85
N GLN A 7 -6.88 -4.20 -5.71
CA GLN A 7 -7.10 -2.81 -5.36
C GLN A 7 -8.33 -2.26 -6.08
N LEU A 8 -9.13 -1.48 -5.36
CA LEU A 8 -10.15 -0.63 -5.95
C LEU A 8 -9.55 0.73 -6.29
N ALA A 9 -10.11 1.41 -7.29
CA ALA A 9 -9.74 2.78 -7.61
C ALA A 9 -9.83 3.66 -6.35
N ALA A 10 -8.76 4.40 -6.09
CA ALA A 10 -8.72 5.33 -4.97
C ALA A 10 -9.69 6.49 -5.23
N ALA A 11 -10.47 6.85 -4.21
CA ALA A 11 -11.38 7.98 -4.26
C ALA A 11 -10.60 9.29 -4.00
N PRO A 12 -10.60 10.26 -4.94
CA PRO A 12 -9.98 11.56 -4.70
C PRO A 12 -10.67 12.27 -3.52
N THR A 13 -9.87 12.88 -2.66
CA THR A 13 -10.33 13.63 -1.49
C THR A 13 -9.93 15.10 -1.52
N GLY A 14 -9.00 15.48 -2.41
CA GLY A 14 -8.57 16.85 -2.56
C GLY A 14 -7.55 17.05 -3.67
N TYR A 15 -7.37 18.31 -4.04
CA TYR A 15 -6.35 18.77 -4.98
C TYR A 15 -5.81 20.11 -4.47
N ASP A 16 -4.49 20.20 -4.38
CA ASP A 16 -3.76 21.43 -4.08
C ASP A 16 -3.18 21.99 -5.39
N PRO A 17 -3.71 23.11 -5.91
CA PRO A 17 -3.23 23.70 -7.16
C PRO A 17 -1.85 24.36 -7.04
N GLU A 18 -1.38 24.71 -5.84
CA GLU A 18 -0.07 25.34 -5.66
C GLU A 18 1.05 24.30 -5.76
N THR A 19 0.79 23.09 -5.28
CA THR A 19 1.76 21.99 -5.30
C THR A 19 1.47 20.92 -6.35
N GLU A 20 0.36 21.07 -7.10
CA GLU A 20 -0.16 20.13 -8.09
C GLU A 20 -0.34 18.71 -7.52
N LYS A 21 -0.68 18.62 -6.23
CA LYS A 21 -0.83 17.34 -5.51
C LYS A 21 -2.29 16.98 -5.31
N PHE A 22 -2.60 15.74 -5.64
CA PHE A 22 -3.86 15.10 -5.32
C PHE A 22 -3.73 14.31 -4.03
N THR A 23 -4.80 14.30 -3.25
CA THR A 23 -4.98 13.35 -2.14
C THR A 23 -6.09 12.39 -2.48
N ALA A 24 -5.94 11.12 -2.10
CA ALA A 24 -6.96 10.10 -2.30
C ALA A 24 -6.96 9.07 -1.16
N VAL A 25 -8.05 8.33 -1.05
CA VAL A 25 -8.17 7.18 -0.15
C VAL A 25 -8.43 5.92 -0.96
N GLY A 26 -7.60 4.91 -0.77
CA GLY A 26 -7.67 3.61 -1.43
C GLY A 26 -7.97 2.48 -0.45
N ILE A 27 -8.49 1.37 -0.99
CA ILE A 27 -8.62 0.10 -0.27
C ILE A 27 -8.10 -1.02 -1.17
N ALA A 28 -7.27 -1.89 -0.61
CA ALA A 28 -6.79 -3.09 -1.27
C ALA A 28 -7.01 -4.32 -0.40
N SER A 29 -7.66 -5.36 -0.92
CA SER A 29 -7.73 -6.66 -0.25
C SER A 29 -6.44 -7.44 -0.46
N VAL A 30 -6.03 -8.20 0.54
CA VAL A 30 -4.74 -8.91 0.57
C VAL A 30 -4.95 -10.38 0.88
N THR A 31 -4.22 -11.24 0.17
CA THR A 31 -4.14 -12.68 0.46
C THR A 31 -2.68 -13.16 0.40
N GLY A 32 -2.40 -14.39 0.87
CA GLY A 32 -1.07 -14.97 0.98
C GLY A 32 -0.64 -15.19 2.43
N ASP A 33 0.58 -14.76 2.79
CA ASP A 33 1.08 -14.85 4.18
C ASP A 33 0.26 -13.99 5.16
N LEU A 34 -0.40 -12.95 4.63
CA LEU A 34 -1.38 -12.13 5.32
C LEU A 34 -2.73 -12.23 4.59
N ALA A 35 -3.82 -12.18 5.34
CA ALA A 35 -5.18 -12.10 4.82
C ALA A 35 -5.93 -10.96 5.50
N GLY A 36 -6.48 -10.03 4.71
CA GLY A 36 -7.11 -8.82 5.23
C GLY A 36 -7.26 -7.73 4.17
N PHE A 37 -7.14 -6.47 4.58
CA PHE A 37 -7.17 -5.32 3.68
C PHE A 37 -6.29 -4.16 4.16
N TRP A 38 -5.76 -3.39 3.22
CA TRP A 38 -5.16 -2.08 3.44
C TRP A 38 -6.20 -0.98 3.30
N VAL A 39 -6.07 0.04 4.16
CA VAL A 39 -6.63 1.37 3.95
C VAL A 39 -5.46 2.30 3.67
N GLU A 40 -5.52 3.03 2.56
CA GLU A 40 -4.39 3.78 2.01
C GLU A 40 -4.74 5.26 1.93
N HIS A 41 -3.86 6.12 2.45
CA HIS A 41 -3.94 7.56 2.28
C HIS A 41 -2.83 8.02 1.34
N LEU A 42 -3.22 8.32 0.11
CA LEU A 42 -2.32 8.60 -1.00
C LEU A 42 -2.11 10.10 -1.16
N LYS A 43 -0.88 10.49 -1.51
CA LYS A 43 -0.53 11.83 -1.99
C LYS A 43 0.32 11.70 -3.24
N PHE A 44 -0.15 12.21 -4.37
CA PHE A 44 0.54 12.03 -5.66
C PHE A 44 0.46 13.27 -6.55
N THR A 45 1.43 13.39 -7.45
CA THR A 45 1.40 14.26 -8.62
C THR A 45 1.15 13.39 -9.85
N ILE A 46 0.36 13.88 -10.80
CA ILE A 46 0.09 13.20 -12.08
C ILE A 46 0.52 14.12 -13.22
N ASP A 47 1.32 13.61 -14.15
CA ASP A 47 1.53 14.25 -15.44
C ASP A 47 0.31 13.98 -16.34
N PRO A 48 -0.49 15.01 -16.69
CA PRO A 48 -1.71 14.81 -17.47
C PRO A 48 -1.45 14.40 -18.92
N LEU A 49 -0.23 14.58 -19.45
CA LEU A 49 0.11 14.20 -20.83
C LEU A 49 0.47 12.73 -20.93
N THR A 50 1.23 12.22 -19.95
CA THR A 50 1.73 10.84 -19.96
C THR A 50 0.91 9.90 -19.09
N GLY A 51 0.11 10.44 -18.16
CA GLY A 51 -0.58 9.67 -17.12
C GLY A 51 0.36 9.15 -16.02
N ASN A 52 1.65 9.48 -16.08
CA ASN A 52 2.62 9.05 -15.07
C ASN A 52 2.26 9.68 -13.72
N ALA A 53 2.24 8.85 -12.67
CA ALA A 53 1.98 9.31 -11.32
C ALA A 53 3.16 8.98 -10.40
N LYS A 54 3.44 9.88 -9.45
CA LYS A 54 4.41 9.63 -8.38
C LYS A 54 3.93 10.21 -7.07
N GLY A 55 4.18 9.51 -5.97
CA GLY A 55 3.68 9.92 -4.67
C GLY A 55 4.21 9.14 -3.48
N THR A 56 3.45 9.25 -2.40
CA THR A 56 3.63 8.55 -1.12
C THR A 56 2.29 7.98 -0.65
N SER A 57 2.33 6.95 0.17
CA SER A 57 1.13 6.37 0.82
C SER A 57 1.37 6.16 2.31
N ASP A 58 0.42 6.56 3.16
CA ASP A 58 0.33 6.10 4.55
C ASP A 58 -0.78 5.07 4.66
N GLN A 59 -0.41 3.84 4.95
CA GLN A 59 -1.30 2.70 4.89
C GLN A 59 -1.48 2.04 6.25
N THR A 60 -2.69 1.57 6.51
CA THR A 60 -2.97 0.69 7.64
C THR A 60 -3.58 -0.62 7.15
N PHE A 61 -2.91 -1.74 7.45
CA PHE A 61 -3.44 -3.08 7.22
C PHE A 61 -4.28 -3.52 8.40
N TYR A 62 -5.37 -4.21 8.11
CA TYR A 62 -6.23 -4.88 9.08
C TYR A 62 -6.36 -6.35 8.66
N GLY A 63 -5.92 -7.27 9.52
CA GLY A 63 -6.05 -8.69 9.17
C GLY A 63 -5.36 -9.66 10.10
N ARG A 64 -5.00 -10.81 9.52
CA ARG A 64 -4.35 -11.93 10.20
C ARG A 64 -3.22 -12.51 9.34
N ALA A 65 -2.27 -13.17 9.99
CA ALA A 65 -1.22 -13.92 9.33
C ALA A 65 -1.55 -15.43 9.29
N SER A 66 -0.86 -16.17 8.43
CA SER A 66 -1.03 -17.62 8.27
C SER A 66 -0.73 -18.44 9.54
N ASP A 67 0.07 -17.90 10.46
CA ASP A 67 0.36 -18.49 11.77
C ASP A 67 -0.71 -18.22 12.85
N GLY A 68 -1.83 -17.62 12.46
CA GLY A 68 -2.96 -17.34 13.34
C GLY A 68 -2.81 -16.08 14.20
N THR A 69 -1.71 -15.31 14.05
CA THR A 69 -1.60 -13.99 14.70
C THR A 69 -2.47 -12.94 14.00
N SER A 70 -2.90 -11.91 14.73
CA SER A 70 -3.75 -10.85 14.17
C SER A 70 -3.48 -9.47 14.78
N GLY A 71 -3.87 -8.43 14.04
CA GLY A 71 -3.69 -7.05 14.46
C GLY A 71 -3.79 -6.08 13.29
N THR A 72 -3.14 -4.93 13.46
CA THR A 72 -2.93 -3.96 12.39
C THR A 72 -1.46 -3.70 12.15
N LEU A 73 -1.12 -3.24 10.94
CA LEU A 73 0.23 -2.74 10.61
C LEU A 73 0.11 -1.37 10.02
N ARG A 74 1.03 -0.48 10.38
CA ARG A 74 1.19 0.79 9.70
C ARG A 74 2.39 0.73 8.79
N VAL A 75 2.19 1.06 7.52
CA VAL A 75 3.23 1.15 6.50
C VAL A 75 3.25 2.56 5.96
N PHE A 76 4.43 3.12 5.76
CA PHE A 76 4.59 4.35 4.99
C PHE A 76 5.42 4.07 3.74
N GLU A 77 4.78 4.16 2.59
CA GLU A 77 5.39 4.06 1.27
C GLU A 77 5.97 5.42 0.89
N ARG A 78 7.28 5.45 0.71
CA ARG A 78 8.03 6.66 0.33
C ARG A 78 8.07 6.85 -1.17
N ILE A 79 7.91 5.77 -1.90
CA ILE A 79 7.88 5.73 -3.35
C ILE A 79 6.60 5.00 -3.72
N VAL A 80 5.74 5.68 -4.45
CA VAL A 80 4.65 5.09 -5.22
C VAL A 80 4.79 5.66 -6.62
N THR A 81 4.90 4.82 -7.63
CA THR A 81 5.01 5.23 -9.03
C THR A 81 4.03 4.44 -9.87
N ILE A 82 3.41 5.10 -10.85
CA ILE A 82 2.57 4.47 -11.87
C ILE A 82 3.05 4.96 -13.22
N ASP A 83 3.39 4.04 -14.11
CA ASP A 83 3.65 4.33 -15.51
C ASP A 83 2.31 4.44 -16.26
N GLY A 84 2.02 5.61 -16.82
CA GLY A 84 0.72 5.90 -17.43
C GLY A 84 0.50 5.18 -18.77
N ALA A 85 1.57 4.74 -19.44
CA ALA A 85 1.47 4.03 -20.72
C ALA A 85 1.23 2.53 -20.52
N THR A 86 1.83 1.95 -19.49
CA THR A 86 1.78 0.50 -19.21
C THR A 86 0.89 0.15 -18.03
N HIS A 87 0.43 1.13 -17.25
CA HIS A 87 -0.30 0.98 -16.00
C HIS A 87 0.42 0.17 -14.92
N VAL A 88 1.73 -0.05 -15.09
CA VAL A 88 2.56 -0.73 -14.10
C VAL A 88 2.77 0.19 -12.91
N SER A 89 2.49 -0.32 -11.72
CA SER A 89 2.71 0.36 -10.45
C SER A 89 3.85 -0.30 -9.67
N HIS A 90 4.60 0.53 -8.96
CA HIS A 90 5.62 0.08 -8.02
C HIS A 90 5.55 0.93 -6.74
N ALA A 91 5.69 0.29 -5.59
CA ALA A 91 5.72 0.96 -4.30
C ALA A 91 6.77 0.37 -3.36
N GLU A 92 7.40 1.24 -2.56
CA GLU A 92 8.35 0.83 -1.51
C GLU A 92 8.10 1.61 -0.23
N GLY A 93 8.13 0.89 0.90
CA GLY A 93 7.79 1.45 2.19
C GLY A 93 8.48 0.80 3.38
N LYS A 94 8.22 1.41 4.54
CA LYS A 94 8.65 0.92 5.85
C LYS A 94 7.45 0.56 6.69
N ILE A 95 7.52 -0.58 7.36
CA ILE A 95 6.59 -0.93 8.43
C ILE A 95 7.02 -0.12 9.66
N LEU A 96 6.14 0.76 10.10
CA LEU A 96 6.37 1.71 11.21
C LEU A 96 5.94 1.14 12.56
N GLY A 97 5.11 0.11 12.57
CA GLY A 97 4.53 -0.44 13.78
C GLY A 97 3.34 -1.33 13.49
N GLY A 98 2.76 -1.85 14.56
CA GLY A 98 1.50 -2.58 14.51
C GLY A 98 0.80 -2.60 15.86
N THR A 99 -0.35 -3.27 15.90
CA THR A 99 -1.17 -3.50 17.10
C THR A 99 -1.43 -4.99 17.30
N GLY A 100 -2.08 -5.37 18.41
CA GLY A 100 -2.35 -6.78 18.72
C GLY A 100 -1.07 -7.59 18.83
N ASP A 101 -1.05 -8.76 18.19
CA ASP A 101 0.12 -9.64 18.13
C ASP A 101 1.31 -9.01 17.39
N TRP A 102 1.08 -7.91 16.67
CA TRP A 102 2.08 -7.24 15.83
C TRP A 102 2.58 -5.93 16.44
N LYS A 103 2.36 -5.71 17.74
CA LYS A 103 2.91 -4.54 18.44
C LYS A 103 4.44 -4.48 18.31
N LYS A 104 5.02 -3.31 17.98
CA LYS A 104 6.48 -3.11 17.74
C LYS A 104 7.05 -3.74 16.46
N SER A 105 6.18 -4.11 15.53
CA SER A 105 6.58 -4.57 14.20
C SER A 105 7.40 -3.53 13.44
N SER A 106 8.43 -3.97 12.73
CA SER A 106 9.23 -3.09 11.87
C SER A 106 9.87 -3.86 10.72
N GLY A 107 10.10 -3.16 9.61
CA GLY A 107 10.62 -3.81 8.41
C GLY A 107 10.47 -2.98 7.16
N TYR A 108 10.70 -3.64 6.04
CA TYR A 108 10.58 -3.09 4.69
C TYR A 108 9.50 -3.84 3.92
N TYR A 109 8.84 -3.10 3.05
CA TYR A 109 7.73 -3.55 2.22
C TYR A 109 7.97 -3.04 0.81
N TRP A 110 7.61 -3.83 -0.19
CA TRP A 110 7.45 -3.37 -1.55
C TRP A 110 6.29 -4.11 -2.21
N ALA A 111 5.72 -3.48 -3.23
CA ALA A 111 4.66 -4.04 -4.05
C ALA A 111 4.82 -3.62 -5.50
N ASP A 112 4.47 -4.55 -6.39
CA ASP A 112 4.44 -4.35 -7.83
C ASP A 112 3.06 -4.76 -8.33
N GLY A 113 2.52 -4.03 -9.29
CA GLY A 113 1.17 -4.30 -9.77
C GLY A 113 0.82 -3.66 -11.09
N PHE A 114 -0.43 -3.84 -11.47
CA PHE A 114 -1.04 -3.30 -12.68
C PHE A 114 -2.38 -2.66 -12.31
N LEU A 115 -2.50 -1.36 -12.56
CA LEU A 115 -3.63 -0.52 -12.12
C LEU A 115 -4.36 0.07 -13.35
N ALA A 116 -5.11 -0.75 -14.08
CA ALA A 116 -5.87 -0.30 -15.24
C ALA A 116 -7.36 -0.12 -14.93
N GLY A 117 -7.85 1.12 -15.04
CA GLY A 117 -9.26 1.44 -14.85
C GLY A 117 -9.70 1.38 -13.38
N PRO A 118 -10.90 0.84 -13.07
CA PRO A 118 -11.48 0.94 -11.73
C PRO A 118 -10.87 -0.03 -10.71
N THR A 119 -10.03 -0.96 -11.14
CA THR A 119 -9.44 -2.00 -10.30
C THR A 119 -7.99 -2.27 -10.69
N GLY A 120 -7.19 -2.73 -9.73
CA GLY A 120 -5.82 -3.16 -9.94
C GLY A 120 -5.49 -4.45 -9.23
N VAL A 121 -4.42 -5.10 -9.66
CA VAL A 121 -3.93 -6.35 -9.07
C VAL A 121 -2.41 -6.32 -9.00
N GLY A 122 -1.84 -7.09 -8.08
CA GLY A 122 -0.40 -7.24 -8.02
C GLY A 122 0.07 -8.10 -6.88
N ASP A 123 1.38 -8.11 -6.70
CA ASP A 123 2.08 -8.86 -5.67
C ASP A 123 2.69 -7.89 -4.67
N TRP A 124 2.80 -8.35 -3.43
CA TRP A 124 3.54 -7.65 -2.39
C TRP A 124 4.54 -8.59 -1.72
N CYS A 125 5.61 -7.99 -1.21
CA CYS A 125 6.61 -8.67 -0.42
C CYS A 125 7.06 -7.78 0.74
N ALA A 126 7.34 -8.41 1.87
CA ALA A 126 7.83 -7.71 3.05
C ALA A 126 8.89 -8.52 3.79
N ASN A 127 9.95 -7.82 4.19
CA ASN A 127 10.94 -8.30 5.15
C ASN A 127 10.65 -7.62 6.49
N TRP A 128 10.11 -8.37 7.44
CA TRP A 128 9.54 -7.83 8.68
C TRP A 128 9.95 -8.68 9.88
N VAL A 129 10.44 -8.00 10.93
CA VAL A 129 10.66 -8.54 12.27
C VAL A 129 9.38 -8.43 13.12
N ARG A 130 8.77 -9.58 13.44
CA ARG A 130 7.69 -9.69 14.43
C ARG A 130 8.25 -9.96 15.82
N PRO A 131 7.71 -9.37 16.89
CA PRO A 131 8.02 -9.85 18.24
C PRO A 131 7.58 -11.30 18.36
N ARG A 132 8.39 -12.12 19.03
CA ARG A 132 7.94 -13.46 19.46
C ARG A 132 6.85 -13.29 20.50
N ARG A 133 5.83 -14.17 20.48
CA ARG A 133 4.84 -14.26 21.55
C ARG A 133 5.59 -14.38 22.88
N GLY A 134 5.34 -13.42 23.77
CA GLY A 134 5.77 -13.48 25.17
C GLY A 134 4.80 -14.31 25.99
#